data_AF-A0A919H671-F1
#
_entry.id   AF-A0A919H671-F1
#
_cell.length_a   1.000
_cell.length_b   1.000
_cell.length_c   1.000
_cell.angle_alpha   90.00
_cell.angle_beta   90.00
_cell.angle_gamma   90.00
#
_symmetry.space_group_name_H-M   'P 1'
#
loop_
_entity.id
_entity.type
_entity.pdbx_description
1 polymer ?
#
loop_
_entity_poly.entity_id
_entity_poly.type
_entity_poly.pdbx_seq_one_letter_code
_entity_poly.pdbx_strand_id
1 'polypeptide(L)'
;MSSSSSSVSSTSVARFLTRRVRIATGLVCATVAAVALSAGGANADGAPEDPHGDLHELSATEFGLPENGTFSAAATASGDNRPDFQMPFKCGEVWQGASRSGHSPSPNAVDWTQGGSTANSPVVASAAGTATVTDLGGRSYGKYVIINHGGGWSTVYAHLNGFSISNGAQVKAGQQIGIVGSTGNSTGAHLHYEQRYNRDDQRTVFNDTAFYGSGRWSKSLTSKNCATKTPEPPKPTGPGGGDTGNGGMTDLASADLNGDNVVDVVGVEASTGKLWMYKGSANGTIAGGGNRVMIGSGGWNGMSNLTGGDFTGDGKDDIVGVEESTGKLWLYKGADNSALATRVMIGSGGWNGMSNLTGLNLNGDKIADLAAVETSTGKLYLYPGTAGGQIGARKEIGSGGWNGMSNLTGMDLNNSGRQDLVAVEKSSGKLFMYPGDKGYLSPRIEIGSGGWNGMSDLIGGDLLNSSLSDDLVAVQNTTGKLFLYPGTGSGGLGDRKEIGTAGW
;
A
#
# COMPACT_ATOMS: atom_id res chain seq x y z
N MET A 1 -58.45 -21.17 56.78
CA MET A 1 -57.37 -20.18 56.65
C MET A 1 -56.23 -20.86 55.92
N SER A 2 -55.74 -20.29 54.83
CA SER A 2 -55.01 -21.01 53.78
C SER A 2 -53.53 -21.22 54.10
N SER A 3 -53.11 -22.47 54.19
CA SER A 3 -51.70 -22.90 54.14
C SER A 3 -51.40 -23.57 52.79
N SER A 4 -50.19 -23.33 52.28
CA SER A 4 -49.71 -23.78 50.98
C SER A 4 -49.32 -25.26 50.95
N SER A 5 -49.62 -25.95 49.84
CA SER A 5 -49.28 -27.35 49.59
C SER A 5 -48.02 -27.52 48.73
N SER A 6 -47.53 -28.77 48.65
CA SER A 6 -46.14 -29.13 48.38
C SER A 6 -45.92 -29.95 47.09
N SER A 7 -44.89 -29.55 46.33
CA SER A 7 -43.81 -30.37 45.73
C SER A 7 -44.05 -31.74 45.03
N VAL A 8 -43.50 -31.83 43.80
CA VAL A 8 -42.95 -32.99 43.03
C VAL A 8 -43.87 -34.07 42.43
N SER A 9 -43.73 -34.31 41.12
CA SER A 9 -43.62 -35.65 40.48
C SER A 9 -43.05 -35.53 39.05
N SER A 10 -42.60 -36.64 38.44
CA SER A 10 -41.88 -36.69 37.15
C SER A 10 -42.59 -37.45 36.02
N THR A 11 -42.07 -37.28 34.79
CA THR A 11 -42.12 -38.20 33.63
C THR A 11 -43.47 -38.55 32.95
N SER A 12 -43.59 -38.24 31.64
CA SER A 12 -44.09 -39.18 30.60
C SER A 12 -43.89 -38.67 29.15
N VAL A 13 -44.15 -39.54 28.17
CA VAL A 13 -43.54 -39.58 26.82
C VAL A 13 -44.57 -39.52 25.66
N ALA A 14 -44.12 -39.02 24.49
CA ALA A 14 -44.56 -39.28 23.09
C ALA A 14 -45.70 -38.51 22.38
N ARG A 15 -45.27 -37.89 21.25
CA ARG A 15 -45.81 -37.89 19.85
C ARG A 15 -47.29 -37.57 19.55
N PHE A 16 -47.50 -36.60 18.64
CA PHE A 16 -48.26 -36.81 17.39
C PHE A 16 -47.80 -35.87 16.25
N LEU A 17 -48.15 -36.19 15.01
CA LEU A 17 -47.76 -35.53 13.75
C LEU A 17 -48.57 -34.22 13.50
N THR A 18 -48.39 -33.35 12.49
CA THR A 18 -47.91 -33.51 11.09
C THR A 18 -47.69 -32.15 10.36
N ARG A 19 -46.92 -32.17 9.25
CA ARG A 19 -47.02 -31.33 8.01
C ARG A 19 -46.55 -29.85 7.95
N ARG A 20 -45.51 -29.69 7.09
CA ARG A 20 -45.35 -28.70 5.98
C ARG A 20 -45.14 -27.22 6.32
N VAL A 21 -43.88 -26.78 6.16
CA VAL A 21 -43.51 -25.44 5.66
C VAL A 21 -42.68 -25.61 4.38
N ARG A 22 -42.76 -24.64 3.47
CA ARG A 22 -42.20 -24.69 2.11
C ARG A 22 -40.69 -24.40 2.07
N ILE A 23 -40.01 -24.97 1.08
CA ILE A 23 -38.66 -24.55 0.68
C ILE A 23 -38.77 -23.23 -0.10
N ALA A 24 -37.93 -22.26 0.26
CA ALA A 24 -37.46 -21.20 -0.63
C ALA A 24 -36.00 -20.87 -0.26
N THR A 25 -35.11 -21.00 -1.25
CA THR A 25 -33.69 -20.63 -1.22
C THR A 25 -33.49 -19.12 -0.99
N GLY A 26 -32.40 -18.65 -0.40
CA GLY A 26 -31.27 -19.36 0.23
C GLY A 26 -30.08 -18.42 0.47
N LEU A 27 -29.28 -18.71 1.52
CA LEU A 27 -27.90 -18.21 1.73
C LEU A 27 -27.25 -19.05 2.86
N VAL A 28 -25.95 -18.88 3.07
CA VAL A 28 -25.05 -19.34 4.15
C VAL A 28 -24.08 -20.45 3.73
N CYS A 29 -22.82 -20.05 3.50
CA CYS A 29 -21.67 -20.92 3.70
C CYS A 29 -21.49 -21.20 5.19
N ALA A 30 -21.31 -22.46 5.58
CA ALA A 30 -21.02 -22.84 6.96
C ALA A 30 -19.56 -23.27 7.13
N THR A 31 -18.87 -22.60 8.07
CA THR A 31 -17.58 -22.96 8.64
C THR A 31 -17.64 -24.25 9.47
N VAL A 32 -16.56 -25.04 9.54
CA VAL A 32 -16.31 -26.02 10.62
C VAL A 32 -14.84 -26.01 11.06
N ALA A 33 -14.63 -26.23 12.37
CA ALA A 33 -13.34 -26.35 13.07
C ALA A 33 -13.47 -27.44 14.19
N ALA A 34 -12.47 -27.80 15.01
CA ALA A 34 -11.18 -27.16 15.30
C ALA A 34 -10.13 -28.16 15.86
N VAL A 35 -8.85 -27.78 15.75
CA VAL A 35 -7.81 -27.79 16.82
C VAL A 35 -7.77 -28.93 17.87
N ALA A 36 -6.62 -29.62 17.94
CA ALA A 36 -5.91 -30.03 19.17
C ALA A 36 -4.58 -30.77 18.80
N LEU A 37 -3.55 -30.96 19.63
CA LEU A 37 -2.80 -30.14 20.61
C LEU A 37 -1.74 -31.07 21.29
N SER A 38 -0.46 -30.67 21.30
CA SER A 38 0.57 -31.00 22.33
C SER A 38 1.24 -32.40 22.46
N ALA A 39 2.41 -32.38 23.12
CA ALA A 39 3.37 -33.46 23.44
C ALA A 39 4.11 -34.07 22.23
N GLY A 40 5.37 -34.53 22.33
CA GLY A 40 6.33 -34.58 23.45
C GLY A 40 7.40 -35.63 23.10
N GLY A 41 8.67 -35.26 23.01
CA GLY A 41 9.67 -36.09 22.30
C GLY A 41 10.42 -37.14 23.13
N ALA A 42 10.97 -38.16 22.45
CA ALA A 42 12.23 -38.85 22.78
C ALA A 42 12.68 -39.75 21.60
N ASN A 43 13.99 -39.97 21.46
CA ASN A 43 14.61 -40.93 20.52
C ASN A 43 14.41 -42.39 21.02
N ALA A 44 14.69 -43.48 20.31
CA ALA A 44 15.45 -43.76 19.07
C ALA A 44 14.76 -44.98 18.35
N ASP A 45 15.09 -45.43 17.13
CA ASP A 45 16.31 -46.10 16.66
C ASP A 45 16.25 -46.30 15.11
N GLY A 46 17.40 -46.39 14.42
CA GLY A 46 17.54 -47.07 13.11
C GLY A 46 16.81 -46.52 11.87
N ALA A 47 17.55 -45.87 10.96
CA ALA A 47 17.07 -45.47 9.62
C ALA A 47 17.29 -46.60 8.56
N PRO A 48 16.90 -46.47 7.27
CA PRO A 48 16.11 -45.40 6.62
C PRO A 48 15.04 -45.90 5.60
N GLU A 49 13.76 -45.56 5.74
CA GLU A 49 12.80 -45.66 4.60
C GLU A 49 11.84 -44.45 4.50
N ASP A 50 11.32 -44.27 3.28
CA ASP A 50 10.64 -43.10 2.71
C ASP A 50 9.21 -42.86 3.29
N PRO A 51 8.89 -41.65 3.80
CA PRO A 51 7.57 -41.31 4.30
C PRO A 51 6.69 -40.53 3.29
N HIS A 52 6.80 -40.79 1.99
CA HIS A 52 5.82 -40.33 0.99
C HIS A 52 5.06 -41.49 0.34
N GLY A 53 4.15 -42.09 1.12
CA GLY A 53 3.16 -43.04 0.59
C GLY A 53 2.20 -42.37 -0.42
N ASP A 54 1.85 -43.12 -1.46
CA ASP A 54 1.12 -42.65 -2.64
C ASP A 54 -0.18 -41.88 -2.30
N LEU A 55 -0.30 -40.67 -2.85
CA LEU A 55 -1.59 -39.99 -2.99
C LEU A 55 -2.11 -40.20 -4.42
N HIS A 56 -3.33 -40.71 -4.51
CA HIS A 56 -4.01 -41.05 -5.74
C HIS A 56 -4.18 -39.81 -6.64
N GLU A 57 -3.78 -39.87 -7.91
CA GLU A 57 -4.15 -38.84 -8.89
C GLU A 57 -5.68 -38.81 -9.07
N LEU A 58 -6.26 -37.61 -8.96
CA LEU A 58 -7.65 -37.33 -9.33
C LEU A 58 -7.65 -36.82 -10.78
N SER A 59 -8.37 -37.50 -11.67
CA SER A 59 -8.37 -37.17 -13.10
C SER A 59 -9.55 -36.27 -13.50
N ALA A 60 -9.42 -35.58 -14.63
CA ALA A 60 -10.42 -34.63 -15.14
C ALA A 60 -11.82 -35.24 -15.36
N THR A 61 -11.93 -36.58 -15.44
CA THR A 61 -13.21 -37.28 -15.58
C THR A 61 -14.12 -37.16 -14.35
N GLU A 62 -13.58 -36.99 -13.14
CA GLU A 62 -14.40 -36.79 -11.93
C GLU A 62 -15.09 -35.41 -11.87
N PHE A 63 -14.62 -34.45 -12.68
CA PHE A 63 -15.19 -33.10 -12.77
C PHE A 63 -16.04 -32.87 -14.03
N GLY A 64 -16.23 -33.89 -14.88
CA GLY A 64 -17.23 -33.87 -15.96
C GLY A 64 -16.95 -32.92 -17.13
N LEU A 65 -15.68 -32.69 -17.47
CA LEU A 65 -15.27 -31.86 -18.62
C LEU A 65 -15.00 -32.70 -19.89
N PRO A 66 -15.34 -32.21 -21.09
CA PRO A 66 -15.20 -33.00 -22.33
C PRO A 66 -13.76 -33.01 -22.89
N GLU A 67 -13.27 -34.18 -23.29
CA GLU A 67 -11.85 -34.42 -23.62
C GLU A 67 -11.38 -34.06 -25.05
N ASN A 68 -12.19 -33.43 -25.90
CA ASN A 68 -11.74 -33.09 -27.27
C ASN A 68 -12.18 -31.70 -27.72
N GLY A 69 -11.31 -30.71 -27.45
CA GLY A 69 -11.33 -29.39 -28.06
C GLY A 69 -9.98 -29.09 -28.71
N THR A 70 -9.97 -28.77 -30.01
CA THR A 70 -8.75 -28.42 -30.74
C THR A 70 -8.22 -27.05 -30.30
N PHE A 71 -7.03 -27.04 -29.69
CA PHE A 71 -6.38 -25.80 -29.26
C PHE A 71 -5.85 -24.99 -30.45
N SER A 72 -6.53 -23.90 -30.79
CA SER A 72 -5.91 -22.79 -31.52
C SER A 72 -5.15 -21.92 -30.53
N ALA A 73 -3.90 -21.60 -30.82
CA ALA A 73 -3.02 -20.86 -29.90
C ALA A 73 -3.39 -19.37 -29.81
N ALA A 74 -4.40 -19.06 -29.01
CA ALA A 74 -4.59 -17.75 -28.40
C ALA A 74 -3.93 -17.76 -27.01
N ALA A 75 -3.33 -16.64 -26.60
CA ALA A 75 -2.63 -16.55 -25.33
C ALA A 75 -3.56 -16.89 -24.16
N THR A 76 -3.36 -18.05 -23.53
CA THR A 76 -3.94 -18.37 -22.24
C THR A 76 -3.37 -17.37 -21.24
N ALA A 77 -4.22 -16.47 -20.73
CA ALA A 77 -3.92 -15.79 -19.47
C ALA A 77 -3.83 -16.88 -18.40
N SER A 78 -2.61 -17.29 -18.06
CA SER A 78 -2.39 -18.12 -16.89
C SER A 78 -2.86 -17.34 -15.68
N GLY A 79 -3.66 -17.97 -14.82
CA GLY A 79 -4.18 -17.36 -13.58
C GLY A 79 -3.11 -17.15 -12.50
N ASP A 80 -1.85 -17.01 -12.90
CA ASP A 80 -0.67 -16.89 -12.04
C ASP A 80 -0.31 -15.43 -11.70
N ASN A 81 -0.95 -14.44 -12.33
CA ASN A 81 -0.69 -13.02 -12.16
C ASN A 81 0.80 -12.62 -12.33
N ARG A 82 1.50 -13.19 -13.32
CA ARG A 82 2.91 -12.91 -13.61
C ARG A 82 3.19 -11.39 -13.73
N PRO A 83 4.08 -10.82 -12.90
CA PRO A 83 4.49 -9.42 -13.02
C PRO A 83 5.21 -9.14 -14.35
N ASP A 84 5.07 -7.93 -14.87
CA ASP A 84 5.92 -7.42 -15.96
C ASP A 84 7.32 -7.11 -15.42
N PHE A 85 8.17 -8.15 -15.39
CA PHE A 85 9.55 -8.02 -14.94
C PHE A 85 10.36 -7.17 -15.90
N GLN A 86 10.87 -6.05 -15.40
CA GLN A 86 11.83 -5.18 -16.08
C GLN A 86 13.26 -5.59 -15.75
N MET A 87 14.23 -5.29 -16.61
CA MET A 87 15.64 -5.69 -16.39
C MET A 87 16.19 -5.15 -15.06
N PRO A 88 17.06 -5.90 -14.35
CA PRO A 88 17.52 -5.54 -13.00
C PRO A 88 18.59 -4.43 -12.94
N PHE A 89 18.58 -3.52 -13.93
CA PHE A 89 19.58 -2.45 -14.15
C PHE A 89 18.90 -1.12 -14.47
N LYS A 90 19.59 0.02 -14.27
CA LYS A 90 18.97 1.35 -14.42
C LYS A 90 18.50 1.64 -15.86
N CYS A 91 17.59 2.61 -16.00
CA CYS A 91 17.10 3.12 -17.29
C CYS A 91 18.22 3.26 -18.33
N GLY A 92 18.01 2.74 -19.53
CA GLY A 92 18.91 2.95 -20.67
C GLY A 92 20.25 2.20 -20.58
N GLU A 93 20.57 1.53 -19.48
CA GLU A 93 21.79 0.72 -19.40
C GLU A 93 21.66 -0.52 -20.30
N VAL A 94 22.69 -0.75 -21.13
CA VAL A 94 22.78 -1.94 -21.99
C VAL A 94 23.55 -3.03 -21.26
N TRP A 95 22.98 -4.22 -21.19
CA TRP A 95 23.58 -5.38 -20.53
C TRP A 95 23.49 -6.64 -21.40
N GLN A 96 24.51 -7.47 -21.31
CA GLN A 96 24.66 -8.77 -21.99
C GLN A 96 24.20 -9.88 -21.06
N GLY A 97 23.17 -10.63 -21.45
CA GLY A 97 22.63 -11.75 -20.70
C GLY A 97 22.94 -13.10 -21.35
N ALA A 98 23.06 -14.16 -20.55
CA ALA A 98 23.20 -15.53 -21.04
C ALA A 98 22.53 -16.58 -20.12
N SER A 99 21.82 -17.52 -20.74
CA SER A 99 21.38 -18.79 -20.14
C SER A 99 22.08 -19.95 -20.86
N ARG A 100 22.33 -21.06 -20.14
CA ARG A 100 23.03 -22.24 -20.67
C ARG A 100 22.42 -23.54 -20.13
N SER A 101 22.57 -24.65 -20.85
CA SER A 101 21.97 -25.95 -20.45
C SER A 101 22.49 -26.50 -19.11
N GLY A 102 23.74 -26.19 -18.74
CA GLY A 102 24.35 -26.52 -17.45
C GLY A 102 24.44 -25.32 -16.49
N HIS A 103 23.48 -24.39 -16.52
CA HIS A 103 23.42 -23.29 -15.56
C HIS A 103 22.87 -23.81 -14.22
N SER A 104 23.53 -23.47 -13.12
CA SER A 104 23.08 -23.82 -11.76
C SER A 104 22.36 -22.62 -11.13
N PRO A 105 21.21 -22.80 -10.46
CA PRO A 105 20.51 -24.07 -10.23
C PRO A 105 19.80 -24.63 -11.46
N SER A 106 19.40 -23.76 -12.41
CA SER A 106 18.48 -24.07 -13.49
C SER A 106 18.90 -23.42 -14.81
N PRO A 107 18.73 -24.10 -15.97
CA PRO A 107 19.00 -23.54 -17.29
C PRO A 107 18.10 -22.33 -17.67
N ASN A 108 17.11 -22.01 -16.83
CA ASN A 108 16.22 -20.86 -16.98
C ASN A 108 16.76 -19.55 -16.36
N ALA A 109 17.82 -19.63 -15.54
CA ALA A 109 18.51 -18.48 -14.95
C ALA A 109 19.31 -17.70 -16.00
N VAL A 110 19.66 -16.45 -15.71
CA VAL A 110 20.46 -15.56 -16.58
C VAL A 110 21.62 -14.95 -15.79
N ASP A 111 22.83 -15.08 -16.33
CA ASP A 111 23.98 -14.31 -15.86
C ASP A 111 24.11 -13.05 -16.72
N TRP A 112 24.37 -11.90 -16.08
CA TRP A 112 24.42 -10.58 -16.72
C TRP A 112 25.78 -9.89 -16.55
N THR A 113 26.29 -9.30 -17.63
CA THR A 113 27.53 -8.50 -17.67
C THR A 113 27.42 -7.31 -18.65
N GLN A 114 28.49 -6.52 -18.79
CA GLN A 114 28.66 -5.48 -19.82
C GLN A 114 29.94 -5.69 -20.66
N GLY A 115 30.54 -6.89 -20.63
CA GLY A 115 31.76 -7.21 -21.39
C GLY A 115 33.07 -6.70 -20.75
N GLY A 116 32.99 -6.22 -19.50
CA GLY A 116 34.11 -5.74 -18.69
C GLY A 116 33.83 -5.95 -17.19
N SER A 117 34.52 -5.21 -16.32
CA SER A 117 34.24 -5.26 -14.89
C SER A 117 32.92 -4.57 -14.57
N THR A 118 31.94 -5.33 -14.08
CA THR A 118 30.65 -4.84 -13.59
C THR A 118 30.62 -4.69 -12.06
N ALA A 119 31.75 -4.91 -11.38
CA ALA A 119 31.84 -4.85 -9.92
C ALA A 119 31.31 -3.52 -9.37
N ASN A 120 30.44 -3.61 -8.35
CA ASN A 120 29.74 -2.51 -7.71
C ASN A 120 28.73 -1.75 -8.57
N SER A 121 28.41 -2.22 -9.79
CA SER A 121 27.32 -1.64 -10.59
C SER A 121 25.98 -1.76 -9.86
N PRO A 122 25.10 -0.74 -9.90
CA PRO A 122 23.79 -0.80 -9.25
C PRO A 122 22.93 -1.96 -9.74
N VAL A 123 22.31 -2.68 -8.82
CA VAL A 123 21.25 -3.66 -9.09
C VAL A 123 19.93 -3.10 -8.58
N VAL A 124 18.92 -3.08 -9.43
CA VAL A 124 17.57 -2.58 -9.12
C VAL A 124 16.54 -3.71 -9.17
N ALA A 125 15.44 -3.56 -8.44
CA ALA A 125 14.34 -4.52 -8.45
C ALA A 125 13.66 -4.57 -9.83
N SER A 126 13.46 -5.76 -10.36
CA SER A 126 12.76 -6.02 -11.63
C SER A 126 11.26 -5.76 -11.58
N ALA A 127 10.65 -5.87 -10.39
CA ALA A 127 9.26 -5.56 -10.12
C ALA A 127 9.10 -5.19 -8.63
N ALA A 128 7.97 -4.57 -8.26
CA ALA A 128 7.69 -4.22 -6.87
C ALA A 128 7.42 -5.46 -6.00
N GLY A 129 7.78 -5.44 -4.71
CA GLY A 129 7.51 -6.56 -3.80
C GLY A 129 8.28 -6.49 -2.48
N THR A 130 8.19 -7.57 -1.69
CA THR A 130 8.86 -7.70 -0.39
C THR A 130 10.20 -8.43 -0.53
N ALA A 131 11.30 -7.79 -0.12
CA ALA A 131 12.64 -8.34 -0.22
C ALA A 131 13.05 -9.18 1.01
N THR A 132 13.58 -10.37 0.77
CA THR A 132 14.38 -11.16 1.71
C THR A 132 15.85 -11.01 1.33
N VAL A 133 16.70 -10.70 2.31
CA VAL A 133 18.14 -10.46 2.12
C VAL A 133 18.91 -11.58 2.81
N THR A 134 19.91 -12.17 2.15
CA THR A 134 20.68 -13.30 2.72
C THR A 134 22.16 -13.22 2.33
N ASP A 135 23.03 -13.44 3.31
CA ASP A 135 24.49 -13.44 3.13
C ASP A 135 25.07 -14.82 3.50
N LEU A 136 25.52 -15.55 2.48
CA LEU A 136 26.21 -16.84 2.62
C LEU A 136 27.74 -16.71 2.41
N GLY A 137 28.27 -15.49 2.31
CA GLY A 137 29.69 -15.22 2.07
C GLY A 137 30.18 -15.83 0.76
N GLY A 138 31.14 -16.75 0.84
CA GLY A 138 31.78 -17.42 -0.30
C GLY A 138 31.12 -18.73 -0.74
N ARG A 139 29.83 -18.96 -0.47
CA ARG A 139 29.13 -20.22 -0.78
C ARG A 139 27.83 -19.98 -1.56
N SER A 140 27.48 -20.90 -2.47
CA SER A 140 26.20 -20.88 -3.21
C SER A 140 25.98 -19.52 -3.93
N TYR A 141 24.81 -18.90 -3.82
CA TYR A 141 24.52 -17.54 -4.33
C TYR A 141 25.35 -16.41 -3.69
N GLY A 142 26.05 -16.67 -2.59
CA GLY A 142 26.80 -15.65 -1.85
C GLY A 142 25.89 -14.69 -1.11
N LYS A 143 26.06 -13.38 -1.35
CA LYS A 143 25.10 -12.36 -0.96
C LYS A 143 24.01 -12.27 -2.02
N TYR A 144 22.76 -12.44 -1.64
CA TYR A 144 21.64 -12.37 -2.56
C TYR A 144 20.39 -11.75 -1.95
N VAL A 145 19.52 -11.26 -2.83
CA VAL A 145 18.17 -10.80 -2.52
C VAL A 145 17.17 -11.71 -3.21
N ILE A 146 16.08 -12.07 -2.54
CA ILE A 146 14.86 -12.59 -3.17
C ILE A 146 13.77 -11.53 -3.01
N ILE A 147 13.08 -11.13 -4.05
CA ILE A 147 11.87 -10.31 -3.92
C ILE A 147 10.65 -11.20 -4.17
N ASN A 148 9.72 -11.22 -3.23
CA ASN A 148 8.40 -11.83 -3.38
C ASN A 148 7.43 -10.77 -3.94
N HIS A 149 6.81 -11.05 -5.08
CA HIS A 149 5.93 -10.13 -5.81
C HIS A 149 4.44 -10.41 -5.58
N GLY A 150 4.10 -11.40 -4.74
CA GLY A 150 2.74 -11.93 -4.64
C GLY A 150 2.40 -12.89 -5.77
N GLY A 151 1.20 -13.48 -5.71
CA GLY A 151 0.71 -14.42 -6.74
C GLY A 151 1.55 -15.70 -6.92
N GLY A 152 2.48 -16.01 -6.00
CA GLY A 152 3.45 -17.10 -6.16
C GLY A 152 4.75 -16.70 -6.88
N TRP A 153 4.84 -15.48 -7.43
CA TRP A 153 6.01 -15.01 -8.15
C TRP A 153 7.10 -14.42 -7.25
N SER A 154 8.35 -14.73 -7.58
CA SER A 154 9.53 -14.14 -6.95
C SER A 154 10.68 -13.94 -7.94
N THR A 155 11.62 -13.07 -7.63
CA THR A 155 12.86 -12.88 -8.39
C THR A 155 14.08 -12.97 -7.48
N VAL A 156 15.21 -13.45 -8.01
CA VAL A 156 16.46 -13.64 -7.25
C VAL A 156 17.58 -12.83 -7.90
N TYR A 157 18.43 -12.21 -7.06
CA TYR A 157 19.54 -11.34 -7.44
C TYR A 157 20.76 -11.78 -6.64
N ALA A 158 21.68 -12.52 -7.25
CA ALA A 158 22.75 -13.22 -6.56
C ALA A 158 24.16 -12.72 -6.92
N HIS A 159 25.16 -13.20 -6.18
CA HIS A 159 26.58 -12.82 -6.25
C HIS A 159 26.87 -11.34 -5.91
N LEU A 160 25.97 -10.66 -5.20
CA LEU A 160 26.09 -9.24 -4.86
C LEU A 160 27.34 -8.95 -4.00
N ASN A 161 27.86 -7.72 -4.05
CA ASN A 161 28.91 -7.27 -3.12
C ASN A 161 28.31 -6.68 -1.83
N GLY A 162 27.11 -6.09 -1.92
CA GLY A 162 26.41 -5.47 -0.81
C GLY A 162 24.95 -5.18 -1.14
N PHE A 163 24.16 -4.91 -0.10
CA PHE A 163 22.73 -4.62 -0.18
C PHE A 163 22.49 -3.11 -0.01
N SER A 164 21.49 -2.58 -0.70
CA SER A 164 21.00 -1.20 -0.54
C SER A 164 19.67 -1.13 0.23
N ILE A 165 19.21 -2.28 0.72
CA ILE A 165 17.95 -2.48 1.45
C ILE A 165 18.15 -3.46 2.61
N SER A 166 17.21 -3.47 3.55
CA SER A 166 17.16 -4.42 4.67
C SER A 166 16.27 -5.62 4.36
N ASN A 167 16.44 -6.71 5.12
CA ASN A 167 15.51 -7.84 5.08
C ASN A 167 14.09 -7.39 5.48
N GLY A 168 13.08 -7.83 4.73
CA GLY A 168 11.67 -7.42 4.88
C GLY A 168 11.30 -6.10 4.18
N ALA A 169 12.23 -5.43 3.49
CA ALA A 169 11.94 -4.16 2.84
C ALA A 169 10.91 -4.30 1.69
N GLN A 170 9.90 -3.44 1.66
CA GLN A 170 9.11 -3.22 0.44
C GLN A 170 9.96 -2.42 -0.55
N VAL A 171 10.02 -2.88 -1.80
CA VAL A 171 10.76 -2.22 -2.88
C VAL A 171 9.88 -1.99 -4.09
N LYS A 172 10.09 -0.87 -4.79
CA LYS A 172 9.45 -0.57 -6.08
C LYS A 172 10.32 -1.08 -7.24
N ALA A 173 9.72 -1.33 -8.40
CA ALA A 173 10.47 -1.56 -9.63
C ALA A 173 11.46 -0.39 -9.88
N GLY A 174 12.71 -0.69 -10.22
CA GLY A 174 13.75 0.32 -10.45
C GLY A 174 14.39 0.88 -9.18
N GLN A 175 13.89 0.54 -7.99
CA GLN A 175 14.57 0.86 -6.73
C GLN A 175 15.85 0.05 -6.60
N GLN A 176 16.96 0.69 -6.22
CA GLN A 176 18.24 0.01 -5.98
C GLN A 176 18.14 -0.90 -4.75
N ILE A 177 18.49 -2.18 -4.95
CA ILE A 177 18.42 -3.23 -3.94
C ILE A 177 19.80 -3.74 -3.52
N GLY A 178 20.82 -3.51 -4.33
CA GLY A 178 22.19 -3.90 -4.04
C GLY A 178 23.15 -3.47 -5.14
N ILE A 179 24.33 -4.05 -5.11
CA ILE A 179 25.39 -3.80 -6.09
C ILE A 179 26.01 -5.13 -6.55
N VAL A 180 26.31 -5.22 -7.85
CA VAL A 180 26.92 -6.39 -8.50
C VAL A 180 28.25 -6.73 -7.82
N GLY A 181 28.54 -8.02 -7.69
CA GLY A 181 29.75 -8.50 -7.03
C GLY A 181 30.24 -9.82 -7.57
N SER A 182 31.07 -10.49 -6.77
CA SER A 182 31.60 -11.82 -7.05
C SER A 182 31.59 -12.71 -5.79
N THR A 183 30.57 -12.55 -4.93
CA THR A 183 30.41 -13.41 -3.74
C THR A 183 29.80 -14.77 -4.11
N GLY A 184 29.82 -15.74 -3.20
CA GLY A 184 29.33 -17.09 -3.49
C GLY A 184 30.24 -17.88 -4.43
N ASN A 185 29.65 -18.83 -5.16
CA ASN A 185 30.34 -19.67 -6.14
C ASN A 185 30.58 -18.93 -7.49
N SER A 186 30.97 -17.66 -7.42
CA SER A 186 31.23 -16.81 -8.60
C SER A 186 32.73 -16.70 -8.87
N THR A 187 33.11 -16.77 -10.16
CA THR A 187 34.51 -16.67 -10.62
C THR A 187 34.88 -15.28 -11.16
N GLY A 188 33.95 -14.32 -11.11
CA GLY A 188 34.16 -12.94 -11.57
C GLY A 188 32.88 -12.12 -11.50
N ALA A 189 33.00 -10.79 -11.53
CA ALA A 189 31.87 -9.91 -11.28
C ALA A 189 30.75 -10.06 -12.33
N HIS A 190 29.56 -10.44 -11.88
CA HIS A 190 28.33 -10.54 -12.68
C HIS A 190 27.10 -10.57 -11.76
N LEU A 191 25.92 -10.28 -12.31
CA LEU A 191 24.65 -10.56 -11.62
C LEU A 191 24.10 -11.89 -12.12
N HIS A 192 23.86 -12.82 -11.21
CA HIS A 192 23.03 -13.99 -11.48
C HIS A 192 21.58 -13.67 -11.12
N TYR A 193 20.65 -13.98 -12.04
CA TYR A 193 19.26 -13.56 -11.96
C TYR A 193 18.26 -14.67 -12.35
N GLU A 194 17.14 -14.73 -11.62
CA GLU A 194 16.08 -15.72 -11.82
C GLU A 194 14.68 -15.09 -11.72
N GLN A 195 13.71 -15.67 -12.44
CA GLN A 195 12.27 -15.47 -12.25
C GLN A 195 11.69 -16.81 -11.77
N ARG A 196 10.96 -16.82 -10.66
CA ARG A 196 10.41 -18.04 -10.03
C ARG A 196 8.91 -17.93 -9.84
N TYR A 197 8.21 -19.04 -10.04
CA TYR A 197 6.79 -19.21 -9.70
C TYR A 197 6.64 -20.40 -8.76
N ASN A 198 6.01 -20.20 -7.59
CA ASN A 198 5.87 -21.20 -6.53
C ASN A 198 7.18 -21.90 -6.11
N ARG A 199 8.31 -21.18 -6.22
CA ARG A 199 9.72 -21.58 -6.00
C ARG A 199 10.41 -22.27 -7.17
N ASP A 200 9.70 -22.62 -8.24
CA ASP A 200 10.28 -23.23 -9.44
C ASP A 200 10.81 -22.16 -10.40
N ASP A 201 12.06 -22.33 -10.87
CA ASP A 201 12.72 -21.41 -11.81
C ASP A 201 12.03 -21.43 -13.18
N GLN A 202 11.31 -20.35 -13.48
CA GLN A 202 10.65 -20.12 -14.75
C GLN A 202 11.63 -19.53 -15.76
N ARG A 203 11.38 -19.77 -17.05
CA ARG A 203 12.18 -19.19 -18.13
C ARG A 203 12.21 -17.67 -17.99
N THR A 204 13.40 -17.10 -17.84
CA THR A 204 13.55 -15.65 -17.74
C THR A 204 13.15 -14.97 -19.04
N VAL A 205 12.17 -14.06 -18.98
CA VAL A 205 11.69 -13.25 -20.13
C VAL A 205 11.71 -11.77 -19.76
N PHE A 206 12.23 -10.94 -20.65
CA PHE A 206 12.22 -9.47 -20.59
C PHE A 206 11.80 -8.91 -21.95
N ASN A 207 10.83 -7.99 -22.02
CA ASN A 207 10.36 -7.38 -23.29
C ASN A 207 10.09 -8.44 -24.39
N ASP A 208 9.27 -9.46 -24.08
CA ASP A 208 8.98 -10.65 -24.91
C ASP A 208 10.20 -11.49 -25.35
N THR A 209 11.41 -11.07 -24.97
CA THR A 209 12.65 -11.74 -25.29
C THR A 209 12.94 -12.77 -24.22
N ALA A 210 12.54 -14.01 -24.49
CA ALA A 210 12.89 -15.16 -23.67
C ALA A 210 14.39 -15.47 -23.78
N PHE A 211 15.03 -15.75 -22.65
CA PHE A 211 16.35 -16.35 -22.61
C PHE A 211 16.22 -17.87 -22.64
N TYR A 212 17.01 -18.53 -23.49
CA TYR A 212 17.07 -19.98 -23.63
C TYR A 212 18.45 -20.39 -24.13
N GLY A 213 18.86 -21.62 -23.80
CA GLY A 213 20.23 -22.10 -23.97
C GLY A 213 20.74 -22.02 -25.41
N SER A 214 21.58 -21.03 -25.71
CA SER A 214 22.35 -20.93 -26.96
C SER A 214 23.49 -19.91 -26.83
N GLY A 215 24.68 -20.38 -26.43
CA GLY A 215 25.92 -19.60 -26.49
C GLY A 215 26.23 -18.66 -25.30
N ARG A 216 27.48 -18.19 -25.25
CA ARG A 216 28.01 -17.28 -24.23
C ARG A 216 27.63 -15.84 -24.59
N TRP A 217 27.02 -15.09 -23.67
CA TRP A 217 26.56 -13.70 -23.87
C TRP A 217 25.59 -13.53 -25.05
N SER A 218 24.56 -14.38 -25.10
CA SER A 218 23.74 -14.61 -26.28
C SER A 218 22.82 -13.46 -26.69
N LYS A 219 22.50 -12.51 -25.80
CA LYS A 219 21.67 -11.34 -26.10
C LYS A 219 22.14 -10.08 -25.37
N SER A 220 22.19 -8.95 -26.06
CA SER A 220 22.33 -7.62 -25.46
C SER A 220 20.95 -6.96 -25.42
N LEU A 221 20.51 -6.51 -24.24
CA LEU A 221 19.24 -5.79 -24.07
C LEU A 221 19.49 -4.43 -23.41
N THR A 222 18.67 -3.44 -23.74
CA THR A 222 18.63 -2.13 -23.08
C THR A 222 17.58 -2.18 -21.97
N SER A 223 17.95 -1.83 -20.75
CA SER A 223 17.00 -1.78 -19.64
C SER A 223 15.98 -0.66 -19.85
N LYS A 224 14.69 -1.02 -19.75
CA LYS A 224 13.57 -0.07 -19.64
C LYS A 224 13.12 0.11 -18.19
N ASN A 225 13.87 -0.40 -17.21
CA ASN A 225 13.55 -0.28 -15.79
C ASN A 225 13.88 1.14 -15.29
N CYS A 226 13.05 2.09 -15.73
CA CYS A 226 13.48 3.47 -15.82
C CYS A 226 13.36 4.27 -14.53
N ALA A 227 12.86 3.67 -13.45
CA ALA A 227 12.64 4.31 -12.15
C ALA A 227 11.97 5.70 -12.27
N THR A 228 11.03 5.84 -13.22
CA THR A 228 10.06 6.93 -13.20
C THR A 228 9.24 6.81 -11.91
N LYS A 229 8.76 7.93 -11.37
CA LYS A 229 7.59 7.90 -10.48
C LYS A 229 6.56 6.95 -11.08
N THR A 230 6.15 5.96 -10.31
CA THR A 230 5.52 4.74 -10.82
C THR A 230 4.32 5.06 -11.71
N PRO A 231 4.26 4.53 -12.95
CA PRO A 231 3.01 3.99 -13.43
C PRO A 231 2.58 2.91 -12.42
N GLU A 232 1.34 3.00 -11.99
CA GLU A 232 0.65 1.97 -11.19
C GLU A 232 0.77 0.59 -11.87
N PRO A 233 0.74 -0.54 -11.12
CA PRO A 233 0.49 -1.85 -11.75
C PRO A 233 -0.72 -1.79 -12.70
N PRO A 234 -0.78 -2.60 -13.77
CA PRO A 234 -1.88 -2.57 -14.71
C PRO A 234 -3.21 -2.82 -13.98
N LYS A 235 -4.02 -1.76 -13.89
CA LYS A 235 -5.34 -1.74 -13.27
C LYS A 235 -6.14 -2.98 -13.70
N PRO A 236 -6.69 -3.78 -12.75
CA PRO A 236 -7.55 -4.91 -13.11
C PRO A 236 -8.71 -4.42 -13.97
N THR A 237 -8.83 -4.93 -15.19
CA THR A 237 -10.00 -4.71 -16.04
C THR A 237 -11.17 -5.55 -15.52
N GLY A 238 -11.72 -5.13 -14.38
CA GLY A 238 -12.96 -5.64 -13.79
C GLY A 238 -14.20 -5.05 -14.49
N PRO A 239 -15.37 -5.71 -14.36
CA PRO A 239 -16.47 -5.55 -15.30
C PRO A 239 -17.17 -4.18 -15.21
N GLY A 240 -17.71 -3.74 -16.35
CA GLY A 240 -18.18 -2.38 -16.58
C GLY A 240 -19.20 -1.83 -15.57
N GLY A 241 -18.83 -0.70 -14.99
CA GLY A 241 -19.72 0.33 -14.45
C GLY A 241 -19.13 1.67 -14.90
N GLY A 242 -19.89 2.48 -15.62
CA GLY A 242 -19.32 3.55 -16.46
C GLY A 242 -18.73 4.73 -15.67
N ASP A 243 -17.42 4.92 -15.81
CA ASP A 243 -16.82 6.25 -15.92
C ASP A 243 -15.76 6.22 -17.04
N THR A 244 -15.69 7.28 -17.86
CA THR A 244 -14.93 7.32 -19.12
C THR A 244 -13.68 8.20 -19.03
N GLY A 245 -13.05 8.24 -17.85
CA GLY A 245 -11.80 8.95 -17.59
C GLY A 245 -10.65 8.00 -17.24
N ASN A 246 -9.68 7.85 -18.15
CA ASN A 246 -8.56 6.90 -17.99
C ASN A 246 -7.37 7.53 -17.23
N GLY A 247 -7.60 7.94 -15.98
CA GLY A 247 -6.57 8.46 -15.08
C GLY A 247 -6.97 8.31 -13.62
N GLY A 248 -6.18 7.57 -12.84
CA GLY A 248 -6.38 7.45 -11.40
C GLY A 248 -6.11 8.76 -10.67
N MET A 249 -6.60 8.86 -9.42
CA MET A 249 -6.19 9.92 -8.50
C MET A 249 -4.80 9.62 -7.92
N THR A 250 -4.17 10.67 -7.41
CA THR A 250 -2.89 10.69 -6.67
C THR A 250 -2.97 11.83 -5.67
N ASP A 251 -2.26 11.72 -4.54
CA ASP A 251 -2.16 12.73 -3.46
C ASP A 251 -3.54 13.26 -3.00
N LEU A 252 -4.10 12.67 -1.93
CA LEU A 252 -5.36 13.13 -1.36
C LEU A 252 -5.20 14.18 -0.25
N ALA A 253 -6.17 15.08 -0.15
CA ALA A 253 -6.37 15.97 0.98
C ALA A 253 -7.86 16.04 1.38
N SER A 254 -8.13 16.19 2.68
CA SER A 254 -9.42 16.62 3.20
C SER A 254 -9.45 18.14 3.37
N ALA A 255 -10.57 18.77 3.01
CA ALA A 255 -10.82 20.18 3.28
C ALA A 255 -12.32 20.50 3.08
N ASP A 256 -12.97 21.21 3.99
CA ASP A 256 -14.22 21.93 3.69
C ASP A 256 -13.91 23.20 2.88
N LEU A 257 -13.73 23.02 1.56
CA LEU A 257 -13.41 24.11 0.63
C LEU A 257 -14.64 24.98 0.29
N ASN A 258 -15.85 24.52 0.66
CA ASN A 258 -17.10 25.14 0.24
C ASN A 258 -17.89 25.79 1.40
N GLY A 259 -17.46 25.56 2.65
CA GLY A 259 -17.97 26.19 3.86
C GLY A 259 -19.29 25.61 4.36
N ASP A 260 -19.63 24.36 4.02
CA ASP A 260 -20.87 23.71 4.47
C ASP A 260 -20.72 22.86 5.75
N ASN A 261 -19.56 22.91 6.38
CA ASN A 261 -19.16 22.15 7.57
C ASN A 261 -19.22 20.63 7.30
N VAL A 262 -18.90 20.23 6.07
CA VAL A 262 -18.67 18.83 5.68
C VAL A 262 -17.39 18.78 4.90
N VAL A 263 -16.46 17.92 5.29
CA VAL A 263 -15.19 17.80 4.58
C VAL A 263 -15.40 17.31 3.15
N ASP A 264 -14.80 18.02 2.19
CA ASP A 264 -14.69 17.57 0.80
C ASP A 264 -13.41 16.73 0.63
N VAL A 265 -13.43 15.81 -0.34
CA VAL A 265 -12.25 15.03 -0.72
C VAL A 265 -11.61 15.65 -1.96
N VAL A 266 -10.33 16.00 -1.86
CA VAL A 266 -9.55 16.59 -2.95
C VAL A 266 -8.53 15.57 -3.45
N GLY A 267 -8.39 15.44 -4.77
CA GLY A 267 -7.41 14.55 -5.39
C GLY A 267 -6.84 15.08 -6.72
N VAL A 268 -5.59 14.71 -7.02
CA VAL A 268 -4.91 15.05 -8.28
C VAL A 268 -5.15 13.95 -9.31
N GLU A 269 -5.72 14.31 -10.47
CA GLU A 269 -5.85 13.37 -11.59
C GLU A 269 -4.50 13.16 -12.28
N ALA A 270 -3.90 11.98 -12.10
CA ALA A 270 -2.52 11.70 -12.49
C ALA A 270 -2.25 11.91 -14.00
N SER A 271 -3.25 11.64 -14.85
CA SER A 271 -3.12 11.74 -16.31
C SER A 271 -3.16 13.17 -16.86
N THR A 272 -3.72 14.12 -16.11
CA THR A 272 -3.90 15.52 -16.55
C THR A 272 -3.19 16.53 -15.66
N GLY A 273 -2.84 16.16 -14.43
CA GLY A 273 -2.35 17.07 -13.40
C GLY A 273 -3.41 18.08 -12.93
N LYS A 274 -4.70 17.81 -13.15
CA LYS A 274 -5.81 18.63 -12.63
C LYS A 274 -6.08 18.29 -11.17
N LEU A 275 -6.56 19.27 -10.42
CA LEU A 275 -7.07 19.08 -9.07
C LEU A 275 -8.59 19.05 -9.10
N TRP A 276 -9.17 18.02 -8.50
CA TRP A 276 -10.61 17.79 -8.45
C TRP A 276 -11.10 17.72 -7.01
N MET A 277 -12.22 18.39 -6.74
CA MET A 277 -12.95 18.34 -5.47
C MET A 277 -14.18 17.45 -5.63
N TYR A 278 -14.31 16.49 -4.72
CA TYR A 278 -15.42 15.57 -4.63
C TYR A 278 -16.23 15.95 -3.41
N LYS A 279 -17.31 16.70 -3.65
CA LYS A 279 -18.07 17.33 -2.59
C LYS A 279 -18.57 16.32 -1.55
N GLY A 280 -18.34 16.60 -0.26
CA GLY A 280 -18.84 15.82 0.87
C GLY A 280 -20.36 15.89 1.02
N SER A 281 -20.92 14.99 1.83
CA SER A 281 -22.34 15.01 2.21
C SER A 281 -22.52 14.31 3.55
N ALA A 282 -23.27 14.93 4.46
CA ALA A 282 -23.53 14.50 5.85
C ALA A 282 -24.19 13.11 6.03
N ASN A 283 -24.39 12.36 4.94
CA ASN A 283 -24.71 10.93 4.96
C ASN A 283 -23.44 10.04 4.84
N GLY A 284 -22.25 10.62 4.94
CA GLY A 284 -20.97 9.96 4.77
C GLY A 284 -20.80 9.45 3.34
N THR A 285 -21.04 10.31 2.35
CA THR A 285 -20.78 10.02 0.93
C THR A 285 -20.10 11.22 0.27
N ILE A 286 -19.46 10.99 -0.87
CA ILE A 286 -18.88 12.04 -1.71
C ILE A 286 -19.56 12.06 -3.08
N ALA A 287 -19.47 13.20 -3.77
CA ALA A 287 -19.92 13.33 -5.14
C ALA A 287 -19.27 12.27 -6.05
N GLY A 288 -20.06 11.62 -6.92
CA GLY A 288 -19.51 10.70 -7.94
C GLY A 288 -18.67 11.41 -8.99
N GLY A 289 -17.84 10.67 -9.73
CA GLY A 289 -16.87 11.22 -10.70
C GLY A 289 -17.46 12.19 -11.74
N GLY A 290 -18.69 11.94 -12.22
CA GLY A 290 -19.39 12.86 -13.13
C GLY A 290 -19.86 14.19 -12.51
N ASN A 291 -19.85 14.32 -11.18
CA ASN A 291 -20.30 15.49 -10.42
C ASN A 291 -19.16 16.19 -9.65
N ARG A 292 -17.91 15.75 -9.81
CA ARG A 292 -16.73 16.37 -9.17
C ARG A 292 -16.44 17.76 -9.78
N VAL A 293 -15.97 18.70 -8.97
CA VAL A 293 -15.66 20.07 -9.39
C VAL A 293 -14.18 20.20 -9.72
N MET A 294 -13.83 20.81 -10.86
CA MET A 294 -12.43 21.10 -11.20
C MET A 294 -11.99 22.36 -10.46
N ILE A 295 -11.07 22.21 -9.51
CA ILE A 295 -10.58 23.31 -8.67
C ILE A 295 -9.15 23.73 -9.03
N GLY A 296 -8.45 22.94 -9.84
CA GLY A 296 -7.14 23.26 -10.41
C GLY A 296 -7.01 22.75 -11.84
N SER A 297 -6.66 23.63 -12.77
CA SER A 297 -6.69 23.35 -14.22
C SER A 297 -5.51 22.53 -14.76
N GLY A 298 -4.43 22.37 -13.99
CA GLY A 298 -3.23 21.63 -14.38
C GLY A 298 -2.04 21.88 -13.45
N GLY A 299 -0.97 21.10 -13.61
CA GLY A 299 0.31 21.26 -12.89
C GLY A 299 0.38 20.67 -11.47
N TRP A 300 -0.72 20.12 -10.95
CA TRP A 300 -0.78 19.55 -9.60
C TRP A 300 0.00 18.23 -9.46
N ASN A 301 0.27 17.54 -10.57
CA ASN A 301 1.20 16.41 -10.61
C ASN A 301 2.69 16.80 -10.43
N GLY A 302 3.00 18.09 -10.36
CA GLY A 302 4.29 18.62 -9.90
C GLY A 302 4.30 19.07 -8.42
N MET A 303 3.20 18.84 -7.72
CA MET A 303 3.07 19.03 -6.27
C MET A 303 3.22 17.68 -5.56
N SER A 304 3.42 17.71 -4.25
CA SER A 304 3.43 16.53 -3.37
C SER A 304 3.00 16.94 -1.96
N ASN A 305 2.67 15.94 -1.12
CA ASN A 305 2.33 16.14 0.28
C ASN A 305 1.21 17.19 0.43
N LEU A 306 0.13 17.01 -0.34
CA LEU A 306 -1.05 17.86 -0.24
C LEU A 306 -1.75 17.64 1.10
N THR A 307 -2.26 18.70 1.70
CA THR A 307 -3.09 18.64 2.89
C THR A 307 -4.00 19.85 2.97
N GLY A 308 -5.07 19.77 3.76
CA GLY A 308 -6.01 20.87 3.95
C GLY A 308 -6.20 21.26 5.42
N GLY A 309 -6.99 22.32 5.62
CA GLY A 309 -7.31 22.93 6.91
C GLY A 309 -7.37 24.45 6.82
N ASP A 310 -8.11 25.12 7.72
CA ASP A 310 -8.21 26.58 7.80
C ASP A 310 -6.88 27.23 8.27
N PHE A 311 -5.90 27.29 7.36
CA PHE A 311 -4.59 27.91 7.61
C PHE A 311 -4.68 29.44 7.70
N THR A 312 -5.72 30.06 7.15
CA THR A 312 -5.89 31.51 7.16
C THR A 312 -6.67 32.05 8.36
N GLY A 313 -7.46 31.21 9.02
CA GLY A 313 -8.35 31.54 10.14
C GLY A 313 -9.63 32.26 9.71
N ASP A 314 -10.16 31.99 8.51
CA ASP A 314 -11.37 32.65 7.99
C ASP A 314 -12.64 31.76 7.97
N GLY A 315 -12.55 30.54 8.51
CA GLY A 315 -13.66 29.60 8.62
C GLY A 315 -13.89 28.76 7.37
N LYS A 316 -12.92 28.69 6.46
CA LYS A 316 -12.90 27.80 5.29
C LYS A 316 -11.57 27.07 5.27
N ASP A 317 -11.57 25.81 4.87
CA ASP A 317 -10.30 25.12 4.70
C ASP A 317 -9.58 25.64 3.45
N ASP A 318 -8.26 25.70 3.57
CA ASP A 318 -7.33 26.01 2.50
C ASP A 318 -6.57 24.73 2.09
N ILE A 319 -5.86 24.74 0.96
CA ILE A 319 -4.95 23.65 0.56
C ILE A 319 -3.49 24.10 0.68
N VAL A 320 -2.65 23.27 1.29
CA VAL A 320 -1.19 23.43 1.31
C VAL A 320 -0.52 22.31 0.52
N GLY A 321 0.54 22.64 -0.22
CA GLY A 321 1.30 21.65 -0.98
C GLY A 321 2.75 22.04 -1.27
N VAL A 322 3.60 21.03 -1.47
CA VAL A 322 5.04 21.21 -1.78
C VAL A 322 5.25 21.14 -3.28
N GLU A 323 5.77 22.21 -3.89
CA GLU A 323 6.21 22.23 -5.29
C GLU A 323 7.55 21.50 -5.41
N GLU A 324 7.55 20.30 -5.96
CA GLU A 324 8.68 19.36 -5.84
C GLU A 324 9.98 19.88 -6.47
N SER A 325 9.83 20.53 -7.62
CA SER A 325 10.95 21.03 -8.43
C SER A 325 11.74 22.15 -7.76
N THR A 326 11.13 22.87 -6.81
CA THR A 326 11.74 24.00 -6.10
C THR A 326 11.88 23.76 -4.60
N GLY A 327 11.15 22.78 -4.05
CA GLY A 327 11.03 22.56 -2.61
C GLY A 327 10.31 23.70 -1.88
N LYS A 328 9.51 24.51 -2.58
CA LYS A 328 8.69 25.58 -1.99
C LYS A 328 7.39 25.04 -1.44
N LEU A 329 6.91 25.65 -0.35
CA LEU A 329 5.60 25.40 0.20
C LEU A 329 4.63 26.50 -0.24
N TRP A 330 3.49 26.08 -0.76
CA TRP A 330 2.46 26.96 -1.32
C TRP A 330 1.13 26.74 -0.60
N LEU A 331 0.49 27.83 -0.21
CA LEU A 331 -0.88 27.89 0.27
C LEU A 331 -1.80 28.30 -0.89
N TYR A 332 -2.93 27.62 -1.02
CA TYR A 332 -3.99 27.87 -1.99
C TYR A 332 -5.28 28.10 -1.20
N LYS A 333 -5.66 29.38 -1.06
CA LYS A 333 -6.78 29.76 -0.20
C LYS A 333 -8.12 29.24 -0.75
N GLY A 334 -8.99 28.71 0.10
CA GLY A 334 -10.38 28.38 -0.25
C GLY A 334 -11.23 29.63 -0.59
N ALA A 335 -12.30 29.44 -1.35
CA ALA A 335 -13.23 30.51 -1.75
C ALA A 335 -14.67 30.01 -1.92
N ASP A 336 -15.65 30.90 -1.73
CA ASP A 336 -17.11 30.63 -1.64
C ASP A 336 -17.76 29.94 -2.87
N ASN A 337 -17.00 29.72 -3.94
CA ASN A 337 -17.43 29.06 -5.17
C ASN A 337 -16.67 27.76 -5.47
N SER A 338 -16.08 27.13 -4.44
CA SER A 338 -15.23 25.94 -4.57
C SER A 338 -14.05 26.15 -5.53
N ALA A 339 -13.49 27.38 -5.59
CA ALA A 339 -12.28 27.67 -6.34
C ALA A 339 -11.11 27.94 -5.39
N LEU A 340 -9.89 27.65 -5.84
CA LEU A 340 -8.69 28.04 -5.13
C LEU A 340 -8.23 29.43 -5.59
N ALA A 341 -7.85 30.27 -4.64
CA ALA A 341 -7.28 31.59 -4.90
C ALA A 341 -5.88 31.49 -5.54
N THR A 342 -5.31 32.63 -5.92
CA THR A 342 -3.91 32.69 -6.37
C THR A 342 -2.97 32.23 -5.24
N ARG A 343 -2.11 31.25 -5.54
CA ARG A 343 -1.22 30.64 -4.54
C ARG A 343 -0.27 31.65 -3.88
N VAL A 344 -0.11 31.51 -2.56
CA VAL A 344 0.81 32.30 -1.73
C VAL A 344 1.98 31.42 -1.33
N MET A 345 3.21 31.92 -1.47
CA MET A 345 4.40 31.20 -1.01
C MET A 345 4.50 31.36 0.51
N ILE A 346 4.44 30.25 1.23
CA ILE A 346 4.52 30.21 2.71
C ILE A 346 5.81 29.53 3.21
N GLY A 347 6.57 28.91 2.29
CA GLY A 347 7.91 28.39 2.57
C GLY A 347 8.82 28.52 1.35
N SER A 348 9.98 29.17 1.53
CA SER A 348 10.84 29.59 0.41
C SER A 348 11.69 28.48 -0.23
N GLY A 349 11.80 27.31 0.41
CA GLY A 349 12.61 26.17 -0.06
C GLY A 349 12.79 25.10 1.02
N GLY A 350 13.34 23.94 0.63
CA GLY A 350 13.68 22.83 1.54
C GLY A 350 12.54 21.88 1.93
N TRP A 351 11.30 22.16 1.52
CA TRP A 351 10.13 21.33 1.85
C TRP A 351 10.09 19.99 1.11
N ASN A 352 10.85 19.84 0.04
CA ASN A 352 11.13 18.54 -0.59
C ASN A 352 12.04 17.63 0.25
N GLY A 353 12.60 18.13 1.36
CA GLY A 353 13.23 17.32 2.43
C GLY A 353 12.27 16.91 3.55
N MET A 354 10.97 17.20 3.39
CA MET A 354 9.90 16.83 4.31
C MET A 354 9.01 15.74 3.70
N SER A 355 8.26 15.05 4.56
CA SER A 355 7.36 13.96 4.19
C SER A 355 6.20 13.87 5.16
N ASN A 356 5.07 13.28 4.74
CA ASN A 356 3.86 13.12 5.55
C ASN A 356 3.40 14.47 6.17
N LEU A 357 3.18 15.49 5.34
CA LEU A 357 2.61 16.75 5.82
C LEU A 357 1.14 16.53 6.18
N THR A 358 0.68 17.18 7.25
CA THR A 358 -0.76 17.30 7.53
C THR A 358 -1.09 18.62 8.21
N GLY A 359 -2.18 19.26 7.77
CA GLY A 359 -2.84 20.32 8.53
C GLY A 359 -3.54 19.76 9.75
N LEU A 360 -3.44 20.46 10.88
CA LEU A 360 -4.17 20.16 12.11
C LEU A 360 -4.17 21.34 13.08
N ASN A 361 -5.26 21.58 13.81
CA ASN A 361 -5.28 22.52 14.93
C ASN A 361 -4.79 21.82 16.23
N LEU A 362 -3.48 21.64 16.37
CA LEU A 362 -2.88 20.96 17.54
C LEU A 362 -2.76 21.92 18.74
N ASN A 363 -2.58 23.21 18.46
CA ASN A 363 -2.37 24.22 19.49
C ASN A 363 -3.67 24.69 20.17
N GLY A 364 -4.81 24.66 19.46
CA GLY A 364 -6.14 25.02 19.94
C GLY A 364 -6.63 26.44 19.62
N ASP A 365 -5.88 27.23 18.84
CA ASP A 365 -6.22 28.62 18.49
C ASP A 365 -7.25 28.77 17.35
N LYS A 366 -7.63 27.66 16.71
CA LYS A 366 -8.55 27.55 15.56
C LYS A 366 -7.96 27.94 14.21
N ILE A 367 -6.65 28.09 14.12
CA ILE A 367 -5.92 28.19 12.86
C ILE A 367 -5.21 26.84 12.66
N ALA A 368 -5.20 26.31 11.44
CA ALA A 368 -4.48 25.08 11.15
C ALA A 368 -2.97 25.29 11.32
N ASP A 369 -2.34 24.51 12.19
CA ASP A 369 -0.90 24.28 12.20
C ASP A 369 -0.54 23.31 11.06
N LEU A 370 0.72 23.29 10.64
CA LEU A 370 1.24 22.27 9.73
C LEU A 370 2.19 21.33 10.49
N ALA A 371 1.92 20.04 10.52
CA ALA A 371 2.88 19.02 10.96
C ALA A 371 3.64 18.43 9.75
N ALA A 372 4.93 18.14 9.90
CA ALA A 372 5.74 17.51 8.86
C ALA A 372 6.91 16.68 9.41
N VAL A 373 7.23 15.56 8.76
CA VAL A 373 8.37 14.69 9.12
C VAL A 373 9.60 15.06 8.29
N GLU A 374 10.68 15.48 8.96
CA GLU A 374 11.97 15.78 8.35
C GLU A 374 12.67 14.47 7.95
N THR A 375 12.78 14.21 6.64
CA THR A 375 13.14 12.88 6.11
C THR A 375 14.55 12.44 6.50
N SER A 376 15.48 13.39 6.66
CA SER A 376 16.89 13.11 7.01
C SER A 376 17.13 12.72 8.46
N THR A 377 16.24 13.13 9.38
CA THR A 377 16.39 12.88 10.84
C THR A 377 15.31 11.98 11.40
N GLY A 378 14.18 11.84 10.70
CA GLY A 378 12.98 11.16 11.22
C GLY A 378 12.31 11.91 12.37
N LYS A 379 12.57 13.22 12.52
CA LYS A 379 11.91 14.09 13.50
C LYS A 379 10.58 14.60 12.97
N LEU A 380 9.62 14.81 13.88
CA LEU A 380 8.35 15.47 13.58
C LEU A 380 8.40 16.91 14.10
N TYR A 381 8.09 17.85 13.22
CA TYR A 381 7.98 19.27 13.51
C TYR A 381 6.55 19.77 13.32
N LEU A 382 6.11 20.64 14.23
CA LEU A 382 4.94 21.48 14.09
C LEU A 382 5.40 22.87 13.62
N TYR A 383 4.71 23.44 12.64
CA TYR A 383 4.87 24.81 12.16
C TYR A 383 3.56 25.54 12.51
N PRO A 384 3.54 26.36 13.58
CA PRO A 384 2.29 26.94 14.05
C PRO A 384 1.62 27.81 12.99
N GLY A 385 0.29 27.73 12.90
CA GLY A 385 -0.50 28.61 12.03
C GLY A 385 -0.40 30.08 12.46
N THR A 386 -0.69 31.01 11.54
CA THR A 386 -0.87 32.43 11.87
C THR A 386 -1.99 33.04 11.03
N ALA A 387 -2.72 33.98 11.62
CA ALA A 387 -3.85 34.65 10.95
C ALA A 387 -3.40 35.28 9.62
N GLY A 388 -4.11 34.97 8.54
CA GLY A 388 -3.72 35.35 7.17
C GLY A 388 -2.81 34.35 6.45
N GLY A 389 -2.59 33.15 6.99
CA GLY A 389 -2.05 32.03 6.22
C GLY A 389 -0.53 31.97 6.10
N GLN A 390 0.22 32.52 7.06
CA GLN A 390 1.66 32.26 7.17
C GLN A 390 1.93 31.18 8.23
N ILE A 391 3.07 30.49 8.11
CA ILE A 391 3.52 29.51 9.11
C ILE A 391 4.66 30.06 9.97
N GLY A 392 4.60 29.77 11.27
CA GLY A 392 5.54 30.22 12.28
C GLY A 392 6.84 29.41 12.33
N ALA A 393 7.70 29.78 13.30
CA ALA A 393 8.94 29.06 13.55
C ALA A 393 8.67 27.62 14.02
N ARG A 394 9.38 26.66 13.42
CA ARG A 394 9.16 25.23 13.68
C ARG A 394 9.47 24.82 15.12
N LYS A 395 8.62 23.98 15.68
CA LYS A 395 8.73 23.36 17.02
C LYS A 395 8.89 21.85 16.86
N GLU A 396 9.90 21.27 17.50
CA GLU A 396 10.05 19.81 17.55
C GLU A 396 8.97 19.21 18.46
N ILE A 397 8.12 18.33 17.90
CA ILE A 397 7.07 17.61 18.64
C ILE A 397 7.28 16.08 18.63
N GLY A 398 8.30 15.60 17.90
CA GLY A 398 8.74 14.21 17.93
C GLY A 398 10.23 14.09 17.64
N SER A 399 11.00 13.51 18.57
CA SER A 399 12.47 13.55 18.57
C SER A 399 13.17 12.56 17.62
N GLY A 400 12.44 11.63 17.01
CA GLY A 400 12.95 10.67 16.05
C GLY A 400 11.94 9.55 15.73
N GLY A 401 12.27 8.70 14.76
CA GLY A 401 11.49 7.50 14.42
C GLY A 401 10.24 7.73 13.54
N TRP A 402 9.87 8.98 13.24
CA TRP A 402 8.69 9.31 12.43
C TRP A 402 8.86 8.95 10.94
N ASN A 403 10.09 8.71 10.48
CA ASN A 403 10.34 8.07 9.19
C ASN A 403 9.79 6.61 9.12
N GLY A 404 9.59 5.96 10.27
CA GLY A 404 8.86 4.69 10.42
C GLY A 404 7.33 4.82 10.31
N MET A 405 6.80 6.04 10.26
CA MET A 405 5.37 6.32 10.09
C MET A 405 5.03 6.73 8.65
N SER A 406 3.78 6.50 8.24
CA SER A 406 3.19 6.93 6.97
C SER A 406 1.77 7.44 7.19
N ASN A 407 1.27 8.21 6.21
CA ASN A 407 -0.15 8.58 6.07
C ASN A 407 -0.64 9.27 7.35
N LEU A 408 0.02 10.38 7.68
CA LEU A 408 -0.33 11.23 8.80
C LEU A 408 -1.56 12.07 8.44
N THR A 409 -2.54 12.17 9.34
CA THR A 409 -3.64 13.12 9.23
C THR A 409 -3.97 13.74 10.59
N GLY A 410 -4.34 15.03 10.61
CA GLY A 410 -5.04 15.66 11.71
C GLY A 410 -6.50 15.22 11.75
N MET A 411 -7.07 15.05 12.95
CA MET A 411 -8.51 14.89 13.21
C MET A 411 -8.83 14.90 14.72
N ASP A 412 -9.96 15.47 15.17
CA ASP A 412 -10.44 15.35 16.56
C ASP A 412 -11.29 14.07 16.71
N LEU A 413 -10.61 12.95 16.98
CA LEU A 413 -11.23 11.63 17.09
C LEU A 413 -11.80 11.35 18.49
N ASN A 414 -11.42 12.16 19.48
CA ASN A 414 -11.81 12.02 20.88
C ASN A 414 -12.68 13.16 21.43
N ASN A 415 -13.10 14.09 20.57
CA ASN A 415 -13.97 15.24 20.88
C ASN A 415 -13.41 16.11 22.02
N SER A 416 -12.09 16.38 21.99
CA SER A 416 -11.43 17.22 22.99
C SER A 416 -11.41 18.71 22.64
N GLY A 417 -11.93 19.09 21.48
CA GLY A 417 -11.85 20.43 20.92
C GLY A 417 -10.44 20.79 20.41
N ARG A 418 -9.60 19.78 20.17
CA ARG A 418 -8.25 19.89 19.60
C ARG A 418 -8.05 18.68 18.70
N GLN A 419 -7.43 18.87 17.55
CA GLN A 419 -7.18 17.76 16.65
C GLN A 419 -6.01 16.92 17.15
N ASP A 420 -6.21 15.61 17.13
CA ASP A 420 -5.19 14.59 17.34
C ASP A 420 -4.41 14.37 16.04
N LEU A 421 -3.24 13.75 16.15
CA LEU A 421 -2.52 13.23 14.97
C LEU A 421 -2.74 11.73 14.85
N VAL A 422 -3.27 11.26 13.72
CA VAL A 422 -3.39 9.85 13.38
C VAL A 422 -2.30 9.46 12.38
N ALA A 423 -1.67 8.29 12.57
CA ALA A 423 -0.57 7.83 11.73
C ALA A 423 -0.45 6.29 11.67
N VAL A 424 -0.03 5.77 10.51
CA VAL A 424 0.23 4.33 10.30
C VAL A 424 1.69 3.99 10.62
N GLU A 425 1.92 2.99 11.46
CA GLU A 425 3.26 2.44 11.71
C GLU A 425 3.60 1.42 10.61
N LYS A 426 4.58 1.74 9.75
CA LYS A 426 4.89 0.98 8.52
C LYS A 426 5.22 -0.50 8.76
N SER A 427 5.94 -0.78 9.85
CA SER A 427 6.48 -2.11 10.17
C SER A 427 5.43 -3.10 10.67
N SER A 428 4.47 -2.62 11.48
CA SER A 428 3.40 -3.44 12.06
C SER A 428 2.09 -3.36 11.28
N GLY A 429 1.90 -2.30 10.48
CA GLY A 429 0.62 -1.98 9.85
C GLY A 429 -0.45 -1.53 10.84
N LYS A 430 -0.07 -1.15 12.07
CA LYS A 430 -0.98 -0.62 13.08
C LYS A 430 -1.31 0.85 12.84
N LEU A 431 -2.49 1.26 13.26
CA LEU A 431 -2.92 2.65 13.28
C LEU A 431 -2.82 3.19 14.71
N PHE A 432 -2.18 4.35 14.86
CA PHE A 432 -2.02 5.02 16.15
C PHE A 432 -2.63 6.43 16.10
N MET A 433 -3.36 6.78 17.16
CA MET A 433 -3.74 8.15 17.49
C MET A 433 -2.73 8.72 18.50
N TYR A 434 -2.34 9.97 18.33
CA TYR A 434 -1.47 10.72 19.23
C TYR A 434 -2.27 11.93 19.74
N PRO A 435 -2.86 11.87 20.95
CA PRO A 435 -3.82 12.88 21.38
C PRO A 435 -3.23 14.29 21.52
N GLY A 436 -3.99 15.31 21.09
CA GLY A 436 -3.54 16.70 21.06
C GLY A 436 -3.49 17.39 22.43
N ASP A 437 -2.32 17.89 22.85
CA ASP A 437 -2.15 18.72 24.06
C ASP A 437 -1.33 19.99 23.77
N LYS A 438 -2.03 21.11 23.49
CA LYS A 438 -1.46 22.48 23.45
C LYS A 438 -0.21 22.58 22.54
N GLY A 439 -0.33 22.05 21.33
CA GLY A 439 0.74 22.03 20.33
C GLY A 439 1.80 20.96 20.60
N TYR A 440 1.53 19.97 21.45
CA TYR A 440 2.34 18.77 21.67
C TYR A 440 1.49 17.51 21.46
N LEU A 441 2.15 16.37 21.35
CA LEU A 441 1.51 15.06 21.26
C LEU A 441 1.59 14.31 22.60
N SER A 442 0.47 13.78 23.03
CA SER A 442 0.37 12.85 24.16
C SER A 442 0.88 11.45 23.77
N PRO A 443 1.12 10.54 24.74
CA PRO A 443 1.47 9.15 24.45
C PRO A 443 0.47 8.48 23.48
N ARG A 444 0.99 7.75 22.50
CA ARG A 444 0.18 7.15 21.43
C ARG A 444 -0.77 6.06 21.94
N ILE A 445 -1.94 5.99 21.34
CA ILE A 445 -2.99 5.00 21.57
C ILE A 445 -3.13 4.17 20.29
N GLU A 446 -3.15 2.84 20.41
CA GLU A 446 -3.42 1.94 19.29
C GLU A 446 -4.92 1.94 18.98
N ILE A 447 -5.29 2.38 17.78
CA ILE A 447 -6.69 2.48 17.32
C ILE A 447 -6.98 1.52 16.15
N GLY A 448 -5.97 0.82 15.64
CA GLY A 448 -6.12 -0.22 14.63
C GLY A 448 -5.00 -1.26 14.73
N SER A 449 -5.37 -2.54 14.85
CA SER A 449 -4.46 -3.62 15.24
C SER A 449 -3.55 -4.18 14.12
N GLY A 450 -3.81 -3.83 12.85
CA GLY A 450 -3.01 -4.23 11.70
C GLY A 450 -3.67 -3.91 10.36
N GLY A 451 -2.92 -4.09 9.26
CA GLY A 451 -3.42 -3.95 7.88
C GLY A 451 -3.50 -2.52 7.33
N TRP A 452 -3.22 -1.49 8.13
CA TRP A 452 -3.27 -0.08 7.70
C TRP A 452 -2.11 0.34 6.80
N ASN A 453 -1.01 -0.42 6.78
CA ASN A 453 0.00 -0.32 5.73
C ASN A 453 -0.49 -0.85 4.36
N GLY A 454 -1.70 -1.41 4.30
CA GLY A 454 -2.45 -1.69 3.08
C GLY A 454 -3.24 -0.50 2.51
N MET A 455 -3.10 0.70 3.09
CA MET A 455 -3.70 1.94 2.56
C MET A 455 -2.64 2.81 1.85
N SER A 456 -3.01 3.51 0.77
CA SER A 456 -2.12 4.48 0.10
C SER A 456 -2.14 5.82 0.83
N ASP A 457 -3.34 6.30 1.14
CA ASP A 457 -3.63 7.64 1.66
C ASP A 457 -4.65 7.55 2.80
N LEU A 458 -4.48 8.41 3.81
CA LEU A 458 -5.43 8.66 4.89
C LEU A 458 -5.71 10.16 4.93
N ILE A 459 -6.98 10.54 5.05
CA ILE A 459 -7.42 11.93 5.28
C ILE A 459 -8.48 11.93 6.39
N GLY A 460 -8.41 12.91 7.28
CA GLY A 460 -9.30 13.03 8.44
C GLY A 460 -10.20 14.26 8.37
N GLY A 461 -11.35 14.19 9.02
CA GLY A 461 -12.30 15.29 9.18
C GLY A 461 -13.75 14.83 9.18
N ASP A 462 -14.66 15.68 9.64
CA ASP A 462 -16.09 15.36 9.77
C ASP A 462 -16.79 15.22 8.41
N LEU A 463 -17.01 13.97 7.97
CA LEU A 463 -17.71 13.63 6.72
C LEU A 463 -19.20 13.33 6.97
N LEU A 464 -19.56 13.01 8.21
CA LEU A 464 -20.92 12.74 8.66
C LEU A 464 -21.64 13.98 9.23
N ASN A 465 -20.96 15.13 9.35
CA ASN A 465 -21.44 16.32 10.05
C ASN A 465 -21.94 15.97 11.47
N SER A 466 -21.11 15.22 12.18
CA SER A 466 -21.41 14.67 13.49
C SER A 466 -20.81 15.53 14.60
N SER A 467 -21.65 15.94 15.55
CA SER A 467 -21.17 16.61 16.78
C SER A 467 -20.40 15.67 17.73
N LEU A 468 -19.96 14.51 17.25
CA LEU A 468 -19.39 13.42 18.05
C LEU A 468 -17.89 13.27 17.84
N SER A 469 -17.39 13.36 16.60
CA SER A 469 -15.96 13.36 16.23
C SER A 469 -15.78 13.54 14.73
N ASP A 470 -14.56 13.91 14.32
CA ASP A 470 -14.07 13.75 12.95
C ASP A 470 -14.06 12.27 12.52
N ASP A 471 -14.21 12.02 11.22
CA ASP A 471 -14.12 10.69 10.60
C ASP A 471 -12.75 10.46 9.92
N LEU A 472 -12.40 9.20 9.67
CA LEU A 472 -11.22 8.86 8.87
C LEU A 472 -11.64 8.30 7.51
N VAL A 473 -11.07 8.82 6.44
CA VAL A 473 -11.19 8.26 5.09
C VAL A 473 -9.84 7.68 4.66
N ALA A 474 -9.85 6.49 4.06
CA ALA A 474 -8.64 5.83 3.58
C ALA A 474 -8.83 5.16 2.21
N VAL A 475 -7.78 5.22 1.38
CA VAL A 475 -7.71 4.52 0.08
C VAL A 475 -7.01 3.19 0.24
N GLN A 476 -7.63 2.11 -0.24
CA GLN A 476 -7.05 0.76 -0.17
C GLN A 476 -6.12 0.48 -1.38
N ASN A 477 -4.82 0.26 -1.11
CA ASN A 477 -3.76 0.03 -2.11
C ASN A 477 -4.10 -1.04 -3.16
N THR A 478 -4.82 -2.10 -2.77
CA THR A 478 -5.07 -3.27 -3.63
C THR A 478 -6.29 -3.14 -4.53
N THR A 479 -7.11 -2.10 -4.35
CA THR A 479 -8.40 -1.96 -5.06
C THR A 479 -8.66 -0.55 -5.58
N GLY A 480 -7.92 0.48 -5.12
CA GLY A 480 -8.21 1.89 -5.40
C GLY A 480 -9.60 2.31 -4.91
N LYS A 481 -10.11 1.63 -3.87
CA LYS A 481 -11.41 1.93 -3.23
C LYS A 481 -11.20 2.89 -2.08
N LEU A 482 -12.13 3.84 -1.96
CA LEU A 482 -12.20 4.81 -0.89
C LEU A 482 -13.16 4.29 0.20
N PHE A 483 -12.68 4.21 1.43
CA PHE A 483 -13.45 3.75 2.59
C PHE A 483 -13.53 4.85 3.66
N LEU A 484 -14.75 5.11 4.12
CA LEU A 484 -15.04 5.91 5.31
C LEU A 484 -15.03 5.01 6.55
N TYR A 485 -14.38 5.46 7.62
CA TYR A 485 -14.35 4.86 8.94
C TYR A 485 -14.91 5.90 9.93
N PRO A 486 -16.18 5.74 10.35
CA PRO A 486 -16.82 6.71 11.23
C PRO A 486 -16.08 6.87 12.55
N GLY A 487 -15.90 8.10 13.03
CA GLY A 487 -15.36 8.35 14.37
C GLY A 487 -16.33 7.90 15.48
N THR A 488 -15.81 7.45 16.62
CA THR A 488 -16.64 7.00 17.76
C THR A 488 -16.86 8.07 18.84
N GLY A 489 -16.32 9.28 18.70
CA GLY A 489 -16.29 10.32 19.74
C GLY A 489 -15.52 9.95 21.00
N SER A 490 -14.69 8.90 20.95
CA SER A 490 -13.98 8.34 22.11
C SER A 490 -12.56 7.90 21.78
N GLY A 491 -11.98 8.38 20.67
CA GLY A 491 -10.64 8.01 20.22
C GLY A 491 -10.56 6.68 19.48
N GLY A 492 -11.65 6.24 18.85
CA GLY A 492 -11.73 4.99 18.08
C GLY A 492 -12.50 5.15 16.77
N LEU A 493 -12.46 4.10 15.94
CA LEU A 493 -13.10 4.05 14.63
C LEU A 493 -14.16 2.94 14.58
N GLY A 494 -15.28 3.22 13.92
CA GLY A 494 -16.37 2.28 13.66
C GLY A 494 -16.18 1.42 12.42
N ASP A 495 -17.21 0.63 12.09
CA ASP A 495 -17.22 -0.23 10.91
C ASP A 495 -17.13 0.58 9.61
N ARG A 496 -16.22 0.16 8.71
CA ARG A 496 -15.96 0.90 7.48
C ARG A 496 -17.08 0.77 6.44
N LYS A 497 -17.31 1.86 5.70
CA LYS A 497 -18.25 1.98 4.59
C LYS A 497 -17.49 2.30 3.31
N GLU A 498 -17.76 1.58 2.22
CA GLU A 498 -17.24 1.94 0.89
C GLU A 498 -17.95 3.21 0.39
N ILE A 499 -17.17 4.23 0.02
CA ILE A 499 -17.67 5.52 -0.49
C ILE A 499 -17.12 5.89 -1.88
N GLY A 500 -16.13 5.14 -2.39
CA GLY A 500 -15.61 5.25 -3.75
C GLY A 500 -15.17 3.88 -4.28
N THR A 501 -15.54 3.56 -5.52
CA THR A 501 -15.59 2.17 -6.02
C THR A 501 -14.32 1.64 -6.70
N ALA A 502 -13.53 2.52 -7.34
CA ALA A 502 -12.20 2.24 -7.90
C ALA A 502 -11.54 3.53 -8.43
N GLY A 503 -10.21 3.56 -8.53
CA GLY A 503 -9.44 4.63 -9.20
C GLY A 503 -9.03 5.80 -8.31
N TRP A 504 -9.13 5.63 -6.99
CA TRP A 504 -8.55 6.48 -5.97
C TRP A 504 -7.11 6.10 -5.67
#